data_AF-A0AAW1IQQ9-F1
#
_entry.id   AF-A0AAW1IQQ9-F1
#
_cell.length_a   1.000
_cell.length_b   1.000
_cell.length_c   1.000
_cell.angle_alpha   90.00
_cell.angle_beta   90.00
_cell.angle_gamma   90.00
#
_symmetry.space_group_name_H-M   'P 1'
#
loop_
_entity.id
_entity.type
_entity.pdbx_description
1 polymer ?
#
loop_
_entity_poly.entity_id
_entity_poly.type
_entity_poly.pdbx_seq_one_letter_code
_entity_poly.pdbx_strand_id
1 'polypeptide(L)'
;MEVGQSSGSNFSDEVWAKLVPSDSNYASIEISSSDISICSHVSSTRDKLVWCQILRNPDRCSATIRNKRSEVILVDGASLPSEEVVGIKCGSEIVPASVREGHLSYKLEVMAVQEERSENKLKILVDSEHTKCSICLNVWHDVVTVAPCLHNFCNGCFSEWLRRCQEKHSSVLCPHCRGVVHFVGRNHFLHNIEEDILQADASLRRSPEELAVLDSYASIKSNLVITSGKKNSRKRVRSPVYEANDEMEPPSCPQCASQIAGFQCNESTVHLQCHSCGGMMPSRTDINIPQHCIGCDRAFCAAYWHTQGVPRTEHHSMCNVDSFKRISERRVSSIPSVAHEGNQFERDITERCIRQTGKSLEVVVSEWVTKFNNREIDRSTLPLLHSDGINGDTHVCNDCYDKVVSFLLYWFRISLPNHLLPPEAANREDCWYGYACRTQRHSVDHARKRNHVCRPTRGARP
;
A
#
# COMPACT_ATOMS: atom_id res chain seq x y z
N MET A 1 50.63 4.78 18.16
CA MET A 1 50.91 6.08 17.52
C MET A 1 49.84 6.24 16.47
N GLU A 2 48.78 6.97 16.81
CA GLU A 2 48.51 8.34 16.32
C GLU A 2 47.72 8.27 14.99
N VAL A 3 46.61 8.97 14.73
CA VAL A 3 45.73 9.91 15.46
C VAL A 3 44.37 9.80 14.75
N GLY A 4 43.27 9.80 15.51
CA GLY A 4 41.93 9.91 14.96
C GLY A 4 41.63 11.32 14.47
N GLN A 5 40.91 11.44 13.34
CA GLN A 5 40.20 12.64 12.96
C GLN A 5 38.72 12.31 12.80
N SER A 6 37.94 12.76 13.78
CA SER A 6 36.50 12.91 13.69
C SER A 6 36.18 14.15 12.86
N SER A 7 35.39 13.99 11.80
CA SER A 7 34.75 15.13 11.12
C SER A 7 33.27 15.11 11.49
N GLY A 8 32.91 15.94 12.48
CA GLY A 8 31.53 16.17 12.88
C GLY A 8 30.75 16.87 11.76
N SER A 9 29.56 16.35 11.46
CA SER A 9 28.58 17.05 10.64
C SER A 9 27.89 18.10 11.50
N ASN A 10 28.09 19.37 11.16
CA ASN A 10 27.35 20.49 11.71
C ASN A 10 25.87 20.39 11.29
N PHE A 11 25.02 19.82 12.15
CA PHE A 11 23.57 20.06 12.07
C PHE A 11 23.33 21.53 12.38
N SER A 12 22.80 22.31 11.44
CA SER A 12 22.42 23.69 11.72
C SER A 12 21.28 23.71 12.74
N ASP A 13 21.50 24.40 13.86
CA ASP A 13 20.52 24.71 14.90
C ASP A 13 19.36 25.55 14.34
N GLU A 14 18.37 24.91 13.71
CA GLU A 14 17.15 25.60 13.28
C GLU A 14 16.20 25.76 14.47
N VAL A 15 16.08 27.00 14.97
CA VAL A 15 15.16 27.39 16.04
C VAL A 15 13.72 27.29 15.54
N TRP A 16 12.89 26.47 16.18
CA TRP A 16 11.50 26.23 15.75
C TRP A 16 10.44 26.85 16.68
N ALA A 17 10.83 27.23 17.90
CA ALA A 17 9.96 27.93 18.83
C ALA A 17 10.78 28.86 19.75
N LYS A 18 10.10 29.77 20.41
CA LYS A 18 10.67 30.58 21.50
C LYS A 18 9.69 30.68 22.66
N LEU A 19 10.23 30.73 23.87
CA LEU A 19 9.48 31.10 25.06
C LEU A 19 9.64 32.60 25.30
N VAL A 20 8.54 33.32 25.19
CA VAL A 20 8.52 34.77 25.40
C VAL A 20 8.11 35.04 26.84
N PRO A 21 8.98 35.66 27.66
CA PRO A 21 8.61 36.05 29.02
C PRO A 21 7.54 37.16 29.01
N SER A 22 6.69 37.17 30.02
CA SER A 22 5.66 38.21 30.20
C SER A 22 6.24 39.56 30.63
N ASP A 23 7.43 39.58 31.23
CA ASP A 23 8.21 40.79 31.47
C ASP A 23 9.27 40.96 30.37
N SER A 24 9.15 42.07 29.63
CA SER A 24 10.02 42.41 28.49
C SER A 24 11.46 42.75 28.90
N ASN A 25 11.76 42.88 30.20
CA ASN A 25 13.12 43.00 30.70
C ASN A 25 13.94 41.70 30.57
N TYR A 26 13.28 40.57 30.30
CA TYR A 26 13.92 39.27 30.13
C TYR A 26 13.98 38.87 28.65
N ALA A 27 15.09 38.25 28.23
CA ALA A 27 15.25 37.77 26.87
C ALA A 27 14.40 36.51 26.62
N SER A 28 13.85 36.38 25.40
CA SER A 28 13.16 35.17 24.97
C SER A 28 14.14 34.00 24.87
N ILE A 29 13.67 32.81 25.25
CA ILE A 29 14.47 31.58 25.18
C ILE A 29 14.16 30.87 23.85
N GLU A 30 15.15 30.78 22.98
CA GLU A 30 15.05 30.08 21.69
C GLU A 30 15.16 28.56 21.87
N ILE A 31 14.37 27.82 21.09
CA ILE A 31 14.26 26.36 21.14
C ILE A 31 14.67 25.80 19.75
N SER A 32 15.91 25.31 19.61
CA SER A 32 16.44 24.57 18.45
C SER A 32 16.60 23.05 18.73
N SER A 33 16.38 22.20 17.72
CA SER A 33 16.48 20.72 17.79
C SER A 33 15.32 19.95 18.45
N SER A 34 15.41 18.61 18.42
CA SER A 34 14.38 17.66 18.88
C SER A 34 14.39 17.35 20.38
N ASP A 35 15.37 17.84 21.14
CA ASP A 35 15.47 17.53 22.57
C ASP A 35 16.11 18.68 23.37
N ILE A 36 15.30 19.58 23.94
CA ILE A 36 15.81 20.73 24.71
C ILE A 36 15.41 20.64 26.17
N SER A 37 16.44 20.71 27.00
CA SER A 37 16.34 20.98 28.43
C SER A 37 16.43 22.49 28.68
N ILE A 38 15.34 23.10 29.14
CA ILE A 38 15.28 24.54 29.38
C ILE A 38 15.87 24.84 30.76
N CYS A 39 16.88 25.71 30.77
CA CYS A 39 17.55 26.18 31.97
C CYS A 39 17.06 27.59 32.31
N SER A 40 16.78 27.87 33.59
CA SER A 40 16.62 29.24 34.09
C SER A 40 17.59 29.48 35.24
N HIS A 41 18.08 30.71 35.38
CA HIS A 41 18.80 31.15 36.57
C HIS A 41 17.81 31.38 37.71
N VAL A 42 17.98 30.69 38.83
CA VAL A 42 17.26 31.00 40.07
C VAL A 42 18.14 31.92 40.91
N SER A 43 17.58 33.03 41.38
CA SER A 43 18.28 34.11 42.08
C SER A 43 18.86 33.65 43.42
N SER A 44 20.06 33.06 43.38
CA SER A 44 21.07 33.07 44.47
C SER A 44 22.33 32.25 44.16
N THR A 45 22.40 31.48 43.06
CA THR A 45 23.61 30.71 42.68
C THR A 45 23.89 30.80 41.17
N ARG A 46 25.18 30.75 40.78
CA ARG A 46 25.64 30.88 39.38
C ARG A 46 25.36 29.65 38.50
N ASP A 47 24.68 28.63 39.02
CA ASP A 47 24.45 27.37 38.32
C ASP A 47 23.14 27.39 37.51
N LYS A 48 23.21 26.97 36.25
CA LYS A 48 22.04 26.79 35.37
C LYS A 48 21.30 25.52 35.79
N LEU A 49 20.10 25.66 36.34
CA LEU A 49 19.25 24.52 36.68
C LEU A 49 18.22 24.27 35.57
N VAL A 50 18.22 23.05 35.03
CA VAL A 50 17.20 22.57 34.08
C VAL A 50 15.90 22.39 34.85
N TRP A 51 14.86 23.13 34.48
CA TRP A 51 13.58 23.05 35.19
C TRP A 51 12.46 22.36 34.40
N CYS A 52 12.52 22.39 33.07
CA CYS A 52 11.63 21.59 32.23
C CYS A 52 12.34 21.12 30.96
N GLN A 53 11.79 20.09 30.33
CA GLN A 53 12.21 19.59 29.04
C GLN A 53 11.06 19.77 28.05
N ILE A 54 11.29 20.43 26.91
CA ILE A 54 10.29 20.58 25.86
C ILE A 54 10.74 19.81 24.62
N LEU A 55 9.91 18.88 24.18
CA LEU A 55 10.13 18.09 22.98
C LEU A 55 9.11 18.45 21.89
N ARG A 56 9.58 18.62 20.66
CA ARG A 56 8.71 18.84 19.50
C ARG A 56 8.03 17.53 19.12
N ASN A 57 6.71 17.56 18.96
CA ASN A 57 5.98 16.38 18.51
C ASN A 57 6.16 16.16 16.99
N PRO A 58 5.95 14.92 16.49
CA PRO A 58 6.11 14.59 15.07
C PRO A 58 5.21 15.39 14.13
N ASP A 59 4.09 15.91 14.63
CA ASP A 59 3.16 16.75 13.89
C ASP A 59 3.71 18.15 13.56
N ARG A 60 4.90 18.50 14.08
CA ARG A 60 5.62 19.77 13.90
C ARG A 60 4.87 21.02 14.38
N CYS A 61 3.65 20.88 14.89
CA CYS A 61 2.74 21.95 15.29
C CYS A 61 2.40 21.93 16.79
N SER A 62 2.79 20.88 17.51
CA SER A 62 2.65 20.77 18.96
C SER A 62 3.96 20.36 19.62
N ALA A 63 4.03 20.54 20.94
CA ALA A 63 5.17 20.11 21.74
C ALA A 63 4.70 19.44 23.03
N THR A 64 5.58 18.70 23.69
CA THR A 64 5.35 18.13 25.01
C THR A 64 6.31 18.74 26.00
N ILE A 65 5.80 19.17 27.16
CA ILE A 65 6.61 19.63 28.28
C ILE A 65 6.64 18.57 29.36
N ARG A 66 7.84 18.28 29.85
CA ARG A 66 8.09 17.42 31.00
C ARG A 66 8.65 18.25 32.14
N ASN A 67 8.05 18.13 33.32
CA ASN A 67 8.58 18.75 34.52
C ASN A 67 9.80 17.97 35.03
N LYS A 68 10.94 18.64 35.17
CA LYS A 68 12.20 18.04 35.67
C LYS A 68 12.55 18.47 37.10
N ARG A 69 11.69 19.24 37.77
CA ARG A 69 11.86 19.64 39.17
C ARG A 69 10.83 18.96 40.07
N SER A 70 11.18 18.89 41.35
CA SER A 70 10.27 18.47 42.42
C SER A 70 9.12 19.47 42.68
N GLU A 71 9.21 20.69 42.15
CA GLU A 71 8.19 21.74 42.26
C GLU A 71 7.23 21.68 41.07
N VAL A 72 5.96 22.08 41.26
CA VAL A 72 4.92 22.02 40.22
C VAL A 72 5.18 23.07 39.13
N ILE A 73 4.88 22.75 37.87
CA ILE A 73 4.80 23.73 36.78
C ILE A 73 3.32 23.96 36.47
N LEU A 74 2.88 25.20 36.29
CA LEU A 74 1.54 25.48 35.79
C LEU A 74 1.59 25.63 34.27
N VAL A 75 0.74 24.88 33.57
CA VAL A 75 0.57 24.96 32.11
C VAL A 75 -0.88 25.30 31.82
N ASP A 76 -1.14 26.47 31.23
CA ASP A 76 -2.49 26.99 30.99
C ASP A 76 -3.40 26.95 32.26
N GLY A 77 -2.78 27.16 33.44
CA GLY A 77 -3.45 27.09 34.74
C GLY A 77 -3.57 25.69 35.36
N ALA A 78 -3.24 24.62 34.62
CA ALA A 78 -3.23 23.25 35.13
C ALA A 78 -1.89 22.90 35.79
N SER A 79 -1.93 22.22 36.95
CA SER A 79 -0.74 21.78 37.68
C SER A 79 -0.10 20.55 37.02
N LEU A 80 1.18 20.65 36.68
CA LEU A 80 2.04 19.57 36.18
C LEU A 80 3.02 19.15 37.29
N PRO A 81 2.79 18.00 37.96
CA PRO A 81 3.70 17.42 38.95
C PRO A 81 5.06 17.03 38.37
N SER A 82 6.01 16.75 39.25
CA SER A 82 7.36 16.27 38.88
C SER A 82 7.32 15.03 37.99
N GLU A 83 8.17 14.98 36.95
CA GLU A 83 8.32 13.88 35.98
C GLU A 83 7.07 13.55 35.13
N GLU A 84 5.97 14.30 35.26
CA GLU A 84 4.82 14.18 34.37
C GLU A 84 5.02 14.96 33.07
N VAL A 85 4.27 14.56 32.03
CA VAL A 85 4.34 15.10 30.68
C VAL A 85 2.96 15.58 30.25
N VAL A 86 2.88 16.79 29.70
CA VAL A 86 1.65 17.34 29.11
C VAL A 86 1.93 17.93 27.73
N GLY A 87 0.93 17.88 26.84
CA GLY A 87 1.01 18.51 25.52
C GLY A 87 0.75 20.02 25.61
N ILE A 88 1.54 20.81 24.89
CA ILE A 88 1.44 22.26 24.79
C ILE A 88 1.34 22.69 23.32
N LYS A 89 0.68 23.82 23.07
CA LYS A 89 0.48 24.38 21.73
C LYS A 89 0.98 25.82 21.67
N CYS A 90 1.09 26.38 20.46
CA CYS A 90 1.39 27.80 20.29
C CYS A 90 0.36 28.63 21.08
N GLY A 91 0.87 29.52 21.93
CA GLY A 91 0.09 30.35 22.83
C GLY A 91 -0.05 29.84 24.27
N SER A 92 0.35 28.59 24.56
CA SER A 92 0.28 28.04 25.92
C SER A 92 1.15 28.84 26.89
N GLU A 93 0.60 29.12 28.07
CA GLU A 93 1.28 29.81 29.17
C GLU A 93 1.92 28.80 30.13
N ILE A 94 3.18 29.01 30.45
CA ILE A 94 4.00 28.15 31.30
C ILE A 94 4.54 28.99 32.46
N VAL A 95 4.23 28.58 33.69
CA VAL A 95 4.65 29.25 34.91
C VAL A 95 5.41 28.26 35.80
N PRO A 96 6.72 28.44 36.03
CA PRO A 96 7.45 27.66 37.02
C PRO A 96 6.96 28.05 38.43
N ALA A 97 6.40 27.12 39.20
CA ALA A 97 5.94 27.43 40.56
C ALA A 97 7.10 27.30 41.58
N SER A 98 8.00 28.29 41.59
CA SER A 98 9.05 28.46 42.64
C SER A 98 8.86 29.78 43.38
N VAL A 99 8.19 29.70 44.54
CA VAL A 99 8.31 30.50 45.77
C VAL A 99 8.87 31.94 45.68
N ARG A 100 7.93 32.91 45.79
CA ARG A 100 8.00 34.34 46.19
C ARG A 100 7.79 35.37 45.06
N GLU A 101 6.91 36.32 45.38
CA GLU A 101 6.32 37.38 44.56
C GLU A 101 7.19 37.90 43.40
N GLY A 102 6.69 37.75 42.17
CA GLY A 102 7.31 38.22 40.93
C GLY A 102 7.34 37.20 39.79
N HIS A 103 6.28 36.41 39.59
CA HIS A 103 6.28 35.30 38.62
C HIS A 103 6.54 35.78 37.18
N LEU A 104 7.63 35.28 36.58
CA LEU A 104 7.87 35.41 35.15
C LEU A 104 7.14 34.27 34.44
N SER A 105 5.99 34.57 33.83
CA SER A 105 5.28 33.62 32.98
C SER A 105 5.87 33.61 31.57
N TYR A 106 5.88 32.46 30.92
CA TYR A 106 6.38 32.31 29.57
C TYR A 106 5.26 31.88 28.65
N LYS A 107 5.16 32.53 27.50
CA LYS A 107 4.25 32.13 26.43
C LYS A 107 5.03 31.40 25.34
N LEU A 108 4.57 30.22 24.95
CA LEU A 108 5.16 29.50 23.83
C LEU A 108 4.73 30.16 22.51
N GLU A 109 5.70 30.73 21.78
CA GLU A 109 5.50 31.16 20.40
C GLU A 109 6.22 30.19 19.47
N VAL A 110 5.44 29.41 18.71
CA VAL A 110 5.97 28.62 17.60
C VAL A 110 6.25 29.58 16.47
N MET A 111 7.50 29.61 15.99
CA MET A 111 7.85 30.47 14.87
C MET A 111 7.09 29.97 13.64
N ALA A 112 6.29 30.84 13.02
CA ALA A 112 5.70 30.54 11.73
C ALA A 112 6.85 30.27 10.77
N VAL A 113 6.96 29.02 10.32
CA VAL A 113 7.83 28.68 9.19
C VAL A 113 7.40 29.65 8.09
N GLN A 114 8.28 30.56 7.69
CA GLN A 114 8.00 31.42 6.56
C GLN A 114 7.60 30.49 5.43
N GLU A 115 6.35 30.61 5.01
CA GLU A 115 5.81 29.93 3.84
C GLU A 115 6.50 30.51 2.61
N GLU A 116 7.79 30.24 2.46
CA GLU A 116 8.35 30.13 1.14
C GLU A 116 7.72 28.89 0.52
N ARG A 117 7.07 29.15 -0.60
CA ARG A 117 6.30 28.25 -1.44
C ARG A 117 7.22 27.20 -2.07
N SER A 118 7.83 26.38 -1.23
CA SER A 118 8.67 25.25 -1.58
C SER A 118 7.85 23.99 -1.34
N GLU A 119 7.69 23.23 -2.40
CA GLU A 119 6.96 21.98 -2.48
C GLU A 119 7.26 21.08 -1.27
N ASN A 120 6.21 20.43 -0.74
CA ASN A 120 6.31 19.39 0.31
C ASN A 120 7.20 18.21 -0.15
N LYS A 121 8.52 18.40 -0.21
CA LYS A 121 9.50 17.32 -0.39
C LYS A 121 9.83 16.76 0.97
N LEU A 122 9.29 15.56 1.23
CA LEU A 122 9.73 14.71 2.32
C LEU A 122 11.25 14.54 2.21
N LYS A 123 12.04 15.09 3.14
CA LYS A 123 13.48 14.80 3.24
C LYS A 123 13.66 13.37 3.75
N ILE A 124 13.52 12.40 2.86
CA ILE A 124 13.83 10.99 3.13
C ILE A 124 15.34 10.83 2.97
N LEU A 125 16.04 10.55 4.08
CA LEU A 125 17.47 10.23 4.06
C LEU A 125 17.61 8.78 3.58
N VAL A 126 17.70 8.58 2.26
CA VAL A 126 17.92 7.24 1.67
C VAL A 126 19.41 7.04 1.43
N ASP A 127 19.97 5.96 1.97
CA ASP A 127 21.34 5.55 1.66
C ASP A 127 21.50 5.33 0.14
N SER A 128 22.55 5.92 -0.43
CA SER A 128 22.91 5.82 -1.85
C SER A 128 23.05 4.38 -2.34
N GLU A 129 23.31 3.41 -1.46
CA GLU A 129 23.39 1.99 -1.84
C GLU A 129 22.02 1.37 -2.11
N HIS A 130 20.95 1.91 -1.51
CA HIS A 130 19.59 1.38 -1.64
C HIS A 130 18.79 2.00 -2.80
N THR A 131 19.38 2.93 -3.55
CA THR A 131 18.76 3.59 -4.72
C THR A 131 19.37 3.20 -6.05
N LYS A 132 20.18 2.14 -6.08
CA LYS A 132 20.86 1.66 -7.28
C LYS A 132 20.04 0.66 -8.07
N CYS A 133 20.09 0.78 -9.39
CA CYS A 133 19.52 -0.18 -10.32
C CYS A 133 20.36 -1.47 -10.33
N SER A 134 19.77 -2.64 -10.08
CA SER A 134 20.55 -3.89 -10.07
C SER A 134 21.01 -4.36 -11.48
N ILE A 135 20.67 -3.62 -12.53
CA ILE A 135 21.10 -3.91 -13.91
C ILE A 135 22.35 -3.08 -14.27
N CYS A 136 22.29 -1.76 -14.08
CA CYS A 136 23.39 -0.86 -14.42
C CYS A 136 24.24 -0.40 -13.22
N LEU A 137 23.86 -0.78 -11.99
CA LEU A 137 24.53 -0.49 -10.72
C LEU A 137 24.65 0.99 -10.33
N ASN A 138 24.10 1.89 -11.16
CA ASN A 138 24.00 3.33 -10.90
C ASN A 138 22.64 3.68 -10.25
N VAL A 139 22.55 4.85 -9.61
CA VAL A 139 21.29 5.41 -9.06
C VAL A 139 20.19 5.34 -10.12
N TRP A 140 18.95 4.99 -9.79
CA TRP A 140 17.91 4.83 -10.83
C TRP A 140 17.77 6.06 -11.77
N HIS A 141 17.30 5.84 -12.99
CA HIS A 141 16.93 6.90 -13.95
C HIS A 141 15.59 6.56 -14.59
N ASP A 142 14.62 7.46 -14.50
CA ASP A 142 13.22 7.23 -14.90
C ASP A 142 12.72 5.91 -14.28
N VAL A 143 12.52 5.90 -12.96
CA VAL A 143 12.36 4.67 -12.19
C VAL A 143 11.10 3.89 -12.59
N VAL A 144 11.24 2.58 -12.82
CA VAL A 144 10.13 1.64 -13.00
C VAL A 144 10.10 0.61 -11.88
N THR A 145 8.90 0.26 -11.41
CA THR A 145 8.66 -0.76 -10.38
C THR A 145 7.99 -1.98 -10.99
N VAL A 146 8.52 -3.16 -10.71
CA VAL A 146 7.96 -4.43 -11.21
C VAL A 146 7.13 -5.14 -10.13
N ALA A 147 5.94 -5.65 -10.48
CA ALA A 147 5.10 -6.42 -9.56
C ALA A 147 5.12 -7.92 -9.91
N PRO A 148 5.03 -8.82 -8.91
CA PRO A 148 4.64 -8.59 -7.52
C PRO A 148 5.79 -8.30 -6.55
N CYS A 149 7.04 -8.39 -7.00
CA CYS A 149 8.20 -8.33 -6.10
C CYS A 149 8.63 -6.91 -5.71
N LEU A 150 8.06 -5.86 -6.32
CA LEU A 150 8.29 -4.44 -6.05
C LEU A 150 9.75 -3.98 -6.15
N HIS A 151 10.58 -4.68 -6.94
CA HIS A 151 11.93 -4.21 -7.23
C HIS A 151 11.92 -3.06 -8.26
N ASN A 152 12.91 -2.18 -8.17
CA ASN A 152 12.99 -0.95 -8.94
C ASN A 152 14.21 -0.95 -9.87
N PHE A 153 14.02 -0.43 -11.08
CA PHE A 153 15.04 -0.37 -12.13
C PHE A 153 14.94 0.94 -12.91
N CYS A 154 15.97 1.29 -13.68
CA CYS A 154 15.82 2.33 -14.70
C CYS A 154 14.89 1.84 -15.82
N ASN A 155 14.03 2.71 -16.36
CA ASN A 155 13.12 2.37 -17.46
C ASN A 155 13.87 1.72 -18.64
N GLY A 156 14.88 2.40 -19.18
CA GLY A 156 15.68 1.88 -20.28
C GLY A 156 16.34 0.53 -19.99
N CYS A 157 16.89 0.35 -18.79
CA CYS A 157 17.52 -0.93 -18.40
C CYS A 157 16.52 -2.09 -18.37
N PHE A 158 15.34 -1.86 -17.78
CA PHE A 158 14.33 -2.90 -17.68
C PHE A 158 13.62 -3.16 -19.02
N SER A 159 13.41 -2.13 -19.85
CA SER A 159 12.88 -2.28 -21.21
C SER A 159 13.77 -3.16 -22.10
N GLU A 160 15.09 -2.99 -22.01
CA GLU A 160 16.04 -3.88 -22.70
C GLU A 160 15.96 -5.33 -22.20
N TRP A 161 15.88 -5.50 -20.88
CA TRP A 161 15.73 -6.81 -20.27
C TRP A 161 14.41 -7.48 -20.69
N LEU A 162 13.32 -6.73 -20.68
CA LEU A 162 11.99 -7.16 -21.11
C LEU A 162 12.02 -7.69 -22.54
N ARG A 163 12.60 -6.93 -23.47
CA ARG A 163 12.77 -7.33 -24.88
C ARG A 163 13.53 -8.66 -25.00
N ARG A 164 14.69 -8.77 -24.36
CA ARG A 164 15.52 -10.01 -24.39
C ARG A 164 14.82 -11.21 -23.76
N CYS A 165 14.06 -11.00 -22.69
CA CYS A 165 13.29 -12.07 -22.04
C CYS A 165 12.15 -12.56 -22.93
N GLN A 166 11.44 -11.66 -23.62
CA GLN A 166 10.33 -12.03 -24.51
C GLN A 166 10.79 -12.83 -25.74
N GLU A 167 12.03 -12.64 -26.19
CA GLU A 167 12.63 -13.42 -27.28
C GLU A 167 12.99 -14.86 -26.86
N LYS A 168 13.38 -15.08 -25.58
CA LYS A 168 13.97 -16.34 -25.11
C LYS A 168 13.07 -17.16 -24.17
N HIS A 169 12.11 -16.52 -23.51
CA HIS A 169 11.32 -17.14 -22.43
C HIS A 169 9.83 -16.82 -22.56
N SER A 170 8.99 -17.75 -22.10
CA SER A 170 7.53 -17.60 -22.11
C SER A 170 7.00 -16.60 -21.04
N SER A 171 7.86 -16.22 -20.10
CA SER A 171 7.56 -15.30 -18.99
C SER A 171 8.76 -14.41 -18.71
N VAL A 172 8.50 -13.16 -18.32
CA VAL A 172 9.55 -12.21 -17.94
C VAL A 172 9.91 -12.43 -16.48
N LEU A 173 11.20 -12.58 -16.20
CA LEU A 173 11.72 -12.76 -14.84
C LEU A 173 12.33 -11.47 -14.33
N CYS A 174 12.17 -11.19 -13.04
CA CYS A 174 12.77 -10.04 -12.39
C CYS A 174 14.31 -10.19 -12.38
N PRO A 175 15.08 -9.20 -12.85
CA PRO A 175 16.55 -9.23 -12.82
C PRO A 175 17.13 -9.45 -11.42
N HIS A 176 16.45 -8.92 -10.38
CA HIS A 176 16.93 -8.97 -9.01
C HIS A 176 16.59 -10.31 -8.32
N CYS A 177 15.32 -10.67 -8.25
CA CYS A 177 14.87 -11.83 -7.47
C CYS A 177 14.52 -13.07 -8.33
N ARG A 178 14.58 -12.96 -9.65
CA ARG A 178 14.16 -14.00 -10.62
C ARG A 178 12.70 -14.44 -10.52
N GLY A 179 11.88 -13.74 -9.73
CA GLY A 179 10.43 -13.96 -9.67
C GLY A 179 9.75 -13.55 -10.97
N VAL A 180 8.63 -14.18 -11.30
CA VAL A 180 7.85 -13.84 -12.52
C VAL A 180 7.29 -12.43 -12.38
N VAL A 181 7.56 -11.58 -13.37
CA VAL A 181 7.03 -10.23 -13.46
C VAL A 181 5.70 -10.27 -14.21
N HIS A 182 4.66 -9.74 -13.57
CA HIS A 182 3.33 -9.63 -14.16
C HIS A 182 3.01 -8.21 -14.64
N PHE A 183 3.68 -7.22 -14.04
CA PHE A 183 3.37 -5.82 -14.25
C PHE A 183 4.64 -4.99 -14.10
N VAL A 184 4.75 -3.93 -14.88
CA VAL A 184 5.76 -2.90 -14.71
C VAL A 184 5.13 -1.53 -14.93
N GLY A 185 5.44 -0.57 -14.07
CA GLY A 185 4.92 0.79 -14.17
C GLY A 185 5.98 1.81 -13.78
N ARG A 186 5.84 3.04 -14.28
CA ARG A 186 6.68 4.17 -13.85
C ARG A 186 6.33 4.52 -12.40
N ASN A 187 7.36 4.84 -11.62
CA ASN A 187 7.20 5.20 -10.21
C ASN A 187 7.63 6.65 -10.01
N HIS A 188 6.67 7.56 -10.13
CA HIS A 188 6.88 9.00 -9.99
C HIS A 188 7.40 9.39 -8.60
N PHE A 189 7.04 8.65 -7.55
CA PHE A 189 7.54 8.91 -6.21
C PHE A 189 9.04 8.62 -6.11
N LEU A 190 9.50 7.48 -6.64
CA LEU A 190 10.92 7.15 -6.64
C LEU A 190 11.72 8.03 -7.61
N HIS A 191 11.10 8.51 -8.68
CA HIS A 191 11.70 9.49 -9.58
C HIS A 191 11.97 10.83 -8.87
N ASN A 192 11.04 11.30 -8.03
CA ASN A 192 11.29 12.51 -7.23
C ASN A 192 12.43 12.30 -6.22
N ILE A 193 12.52 11.12 -5.62
CA ILE A 193 13.62 10.76 -4.71
C ILE A 193 14.96 10.68 -5.47
N GLU A 194 14.95 10.12 -6.67
CA GLU A 194 16.11 10.12 -7.58
C GLU A 194 16.59 11.56 -7.83
N GLU A 195 15.71 12.47 -8.21
CA GLU A 195 16.07 13.88 -8.45
C GLU A 195 16.64 14.54 -7.20
N ASP A 196 16.06 14.28 -6.02
CA ASP A 196 16.54 14.81 -4.74
C ASP A 196 17.93 14.29 -4.38
N ILE A 197 18.23 13.01 -4.66
CA ILE A 197 19.55 12.41 -4.45
C ILE A 197 20.59 13.04 -5.38
N LEU A 198 20.24 13.23 -6.65
CA LEU A 198 21.14 13.85 -7.63
C LEU A 198 21.37 15.34 -7.36
N GLN A 199 20.43 16.02 -6.69
CA GLN A 199 20.61 17.39 -6.19
C GLN A 199 21.52 17.43 -4.95
N ALA A 200 21.39 16.46 -4.05
CA ALA A 200 22.21 16.37 -2.85
C ALA A 200 23.67 15.96 -3.14
N ASP A 201 23.88 15.08 -4.12
CA ASP A 201 25.20 14.65 -4.57
C ASP A 201 25.28 14.58 -6.11
N ALA A 202 25.81 15.64 -6.70
CA ALA A 202 25.99 15.75 -8.14
C ALA A 202 27.01 14.76 -8.72
N SER A 203 27.86 14.13 -7.88
CA SER A 203 28.84 13.13 -8.35
C SER A 203 28.20 11.82 -8.79
N LEU A 204 26.95 11.56 -8.36
CA LEU A 204 26.17 10.38 -8.73
C LEU A 204 25.45 10.54 -10.09
N ARG A 205 25.56 11.71 -10.73
CA ARG A 205 24.85 12.04 -11.97
C ARG A 205 25.56 11.44 -13.18
N ARG A 206 24.81 10.71 -14.00
CA ARG A 206 25.30 10.16 -15.28
C ARG A 206 25.57 11.27 -16.29
N SER A 207 26.41 10.98 -17.29
CA SER A 207 26.62 11.92 -18.38
C SER A 207 25.34 12.05 -19.24
N PRO A 208 25.13 13.21 -19.90
CA PRO A 208 23.98 13.40 -20.79
C PRO A 208 23.90 12.37 -21.91
N GLU A 209 25.05 11.89 -22.40
CA GLU A 209 25.13 10.89 -23.47
C GLU A 209 24.62 9.53 -22.98
N GLU A 210 24.96 9.13 -21.75
CA GLU A 210 24.46 7.89 -21.15
C GLU A 210 22.96 7.94 -20.88
N LEU A 211 22.44 9.09 -20.44
CA LEU A 211 21.01 9.30 -20.24
C LEU A 211 20.25 9.20 -21.57
N ALA A 212 20.75 9.84 -22.63
CA ALA A 212 20.14 9.76 -23.96
C ALA A 212 20.08 8.32 -24.48
N VAL A 213 21.12 7.50 -24.21
CA VAL A 213 21.12 6.08 -24.54
C VAL A 213 20.06 5.32 -23.73
N LEU A 214 19.96 5.55 -22.41
CA LEU A 214 18.93 4.92 -21.58
C LEU A 214 17.51 5.30 -22.00
N ASP A 215 17.28 6.57 -22.32
CA ASP A 215 15.99 7.08 -22.78
C ASP A 215 15.61 6.50 -24.15
N SER A 216 16.59 6.25 -25.02
CA SER A 216 16.34 5.60 -26.33
C SER A 216 15.77 4.19 -26.20
N TYR A 217 16.08 3.49 -25.09
CA TYR A 217 15.55 2.16 -24.80
C TYR A 217 14.28 2.19 -23.94
N ALA A 218 13.92 3.33 -23.33
CA ALA A 218 12.79 3.45 -22.43
C ALA A 218 11.46 3.31 -23.18
N SER A 219 10.84 2.13 -23.07
CA SER A 219 9.58 1.81 -23.77
C SER A 219 8.36 1.86 -22.86
N ILE A 220 8.54 1.93 -21.53
CA ILE A 220 7.44 1.87 -20.56
C ILE A 220 6.94 3.30 -20.30
N LYS A 221 5.89 3.71 -21.01
CA LYS A 221 5.28 5.05 -20.86
C LYS A 221 4.16 5.09 -19.82
N SER A 222 3.50 3.97 -19.62
CA SER A 222 2.38 3.78 -18.69
C SER A 222 2.54 2.44 -17.97
N ASN A 223 1.66 2.20 -17.01
CA ASN A 223 1.49 0.92 -16.34
C ASN A 223 1.21 -0.20 -17.37
N LEU A 224 2.17 -1.10 -17.57
CA LEU A 224 2.09 -2.21 -18.53
C LEU A 224 1.87 -3.54 -17.81
N VAL A 225 0.87 -4.28 -18.26
CA VAL A 225 0.70 -5.69 -17.91
C VAL A 225 1.56 -6.53 -18.85
N ILE A 226 2.52 -7.26 -18.29
CA ILE A 226 3.35 -8.18 -19.06
C ILE A 226 2.54 -9.47 -19.20
N THR A 227 1.89 -9.64 -20.35
CA THR A 227 1.21 -10.89 -20.68
C THR A 227 2.26 -11.94 -21.05
N SER A 228 2.39 -12.97 -20.21
CA SER A 228 3.12 -14.18 -20.59
C SER A 228 2.48 -14.72 -21.85
N GLY A 229 3.25 -14.83 -22.94
CA GLY A 229 2.81 -15.36 -24.21
C GLY A 229 2.41 -16.83 -24.09
N LYS A 230 1.21 -17.11 -23.57
CA LYS A 230 0.47 -18.31 -23.96
C LYS A 230 0.05 -18.07 -25.40
N LYS A 231 0.90 -18.50 -26.34
CA LYS A 231 0.42 -18.99 -27.62
C LYS A 231 -0.61 -20.06 -27.27
N ASN A 232 -1.89 -19.66 -27.25
CA ASN A 232 -2.98 -20.60 -27.16
C ASN A 232 -2.79 -21.54 -28.35
N SER A 233 -2.41 -22.79 -28.05
CA SER A 233 -2.49 -23.90 -28.97
C SER A 233 -3.95 -24.00 -29.41
N ARG A 234 -4.30 -23.27 -30.48
CA ARG A 234 -5.53 -23.49 -31.21
C ARG A 234 -5.43 -24.90 -31.75
N LYS A 235 -6.31 -25.76 -31.26
CA LYS A 235 -6.56 -27.09 -31.82
C LYS A 235 -6.74 -26.90 -33.33
N ARG A 236 -5.80 -27.45 -34.10
CA ARG A 236 -5.70 -27.36 -35.55
C ARG A 236 -6.96 -27.99 -36.15
N VAL A 237 -7.94 -27.18 -36.53
CA VAL A 237 -8.89 -27.56 -37.59
C VAL A 237 -8.25 -27.08 -38.89
N ARG A 238 -8.10 -28.01 -39.83
CA ARG A 238 -7.41 -27.83 -41.10
C ARG A 238 -8.36 -27.17 -42.12
N SER A 239 -7.73 -26.37 -42.99
CA SER A 239 -8.12 -25.98 -44.37
C SER A 239 -8.67 -24.56 -44.54
N PRO A 240 -8.47 -23.93 -45.71
CA PRO A 240 -7.20 -23.75 -46.42
C PRO A 240 -6.95 -22.26 -46.76
N VAL A 241 -5.72 -22.00 -47.21
CA VAL A 241 -5.15 -20.78 -47.78
C VAL A 241 -6.17 -19.80 -48.39
N TYR A 242 -6.27 -18.62 -47.78
CA TYR A 242 -6.51 -17.36 -48.49
C TYR A 242 -5.64 -16.29 -47.82
N GLU A 243 -4.73 -15.73 -48.60
CA GLU A 243 -4.03 -14.51 -48.23
C GLU A 243 -5.06 -13.36 -48.23
N ALA A 244 -5.21 -12.70 -47.09
CA ALA A 244 -5.78 -11.37 -47.03
C ALA A 244 -5.15 -10.64 -45.83
N ASN A 245 -4.48 -9.53 -46.13
CA ASN A 245 -4.13 -8.51 -45.16
C ASN A 245 -5.39 -8.14 -44.37
N ASP A 246 -5.39 -8.43 -43.07
CA ASP A 246 -6.37 -7.86 -42.15
C ASP A 246 -5.57 -7.11 -41.07
N GLU A 247 -5.41 -5.81 -41.29
CA GLU A 247 -5.00 -4.87 -40.25
C GLU A 247 -6.06 -4.93 -39.15
N MET A 248 -5.83 -5.77 -38.14
CA MET A 248 -6.73 -5.94 -37.02
C MET A 248 -6.89 -4.60 -36.30
N GLU A 249 -7.99 -3.87 -36.58
CA GLU A 249 -8.24 -2.55 -36.01
C GLU A 249 -8.11 -2.61 -34.48
N PRO A 250 -7.40 -1.65 -33.86
CA PRO A 250 -7.24 -1.63 -32.40
C PRO A 250 -8.61 -1.60 -31.74
N PRO A 251 -8.81 -2.31 -30.60
CA PRO A 251 -10.10 -2.36 -29.93
C PRO A 251 -10.57 -0.95 -29.60
N SER A 252 -11.61 -0.50 -30.29
CA SER A 252 -12.14 0.84 -30.17
C SER A 252 -13.17 0.92 -29.04
N CYS A 253 -13.24 2.07 -28.38
CA CYS A 253 -14.26 2.31 -27.37
C CYS A 253 -15.61 2.59 -28.07
N PRO A 254 -16.72 1.93 -27.67
CA PRO A 254 -18.04 2.18 -28.24
C PRO A 254 -18.47 3.66 -28.22
N GLN A 255 -18.05 4.40 -27.19
CA GLN A 255 -18.39 5.81 -27.01
C GLN A 255 -17.50 6.78 -27.77
N CYS A 256 -16.47 6.32 -28.48
CA CYS A 256 -15.75 7.17 -29.43
C CYS A 256 -16.57 7.38 -30.71
N ALA A 257 -17.22 6.33 -31.20
CA ALA A 257 -17.97 6.36 -32.44
C ALA A 257 -19.36 7.00 -32.28
N SER A 258 -20.02 6.78 -31.14
CA SER A 258 -21.42 7.16 -30.93
C SER A 258 -21.67 7.66 -29.52
N GLN A 259 -22.63 8.59 -29.38
CA GLN A 259 -23.15 8.98 -28.07
C GLN A 259 -23.99 7.82 -27.49
N ILE A 260 -23.57 7.31 -26.33
CA ILE A 260 -24.26 6.23 -25.61
C ILE A 260 -24.63 6.74 -24.23
N ALA A 261 -25.90 6.58 -23.84
CA ALA A 261 -26.45 7.02 -22.56
C ALA A 261 -26.07 8.49 -22.23
N GLY A 262 -26.12 9.35 -23.24
CA GLY A 262 -25.85 10.79 -23.12
C GLY A 262 -24.37 11.18 -23.16
N PHE A 263 -23.43 10.23 -23.25
CA PHE A 263 -22.00 10.51 -23.26
C PHE A 263 -21.30 10.01 -24.52
N GLN A 264 -20.39 10.83 -25.05
CA GLN A 264 -19.50 10.51 -26.15
C GLN A 264 -18.09 10.96 -25.77
N CYS A 265 -17.08 10.14 -26.07
CA CYS A 265 -15.68 10.48 -25.84
C CYS A 265 -15.26 11.66 -26.71
N ASN A 266 -14.38 12.50 -26.18
CA ASN A 266 -13.68 13.55 -26.90
C ASN A 266 -12.17 13.25 -26.98
N GLU A 267 -11.40 14.12 -27.62
CA GLU A 267 -9.95 13.95 -27.81
C GLU A 267 -9.15 13.86 -26.49
N SER A 268 -9.67 14.45 -25.40
CA SER A 268 -9.04 14.42 -24.07
C SER A 268 -9.48 13.24 -23.19
N THR A 269 -10.41 12.42 -23.67
CA THR A 269 -10.99 11.34 -22.85
C THR A 269 -9.97 10.22 -22.64
N VAL A 270 -9.58 10.03 -21.39
CA VAL A 270 -8.72 8.90 -20.99
C VAL A 270 -9.52 7.61 -21.09
N HIS A 271 -8.92 6.56 -21.63
CA HIS A 271 -9.56 5.26 -21.75
C HIS A 271 -8.93 4.23 -20.82
N LEU A 272 -9.77 3.36 -20.28
CA LEU A 272 -9.41 2.23 -19.45
C LEU A 272 -9.58 0.94 -20.26
N GLN A 273 -8.56 0.09 -20.25
CA GLN A 273 -8.65 -1.25 -20.81
C GLN A 273 -9.17 -2.23 -19.76
N CYS A 274 -10.26 -2.93 -20.06
CA CYS A 274 -10.81 -3.95 -19.18
C CYS A 274 -9.82 -5.10 -19.00
N HIS A 275 -9.49 -5.41 -17.75
CA HIS A 275 -8.56 -6.48 -17.43
C HIS A 275 -9.06 -7.87 -17.85
N SER A 276 -10.37 -8.09 -17.89
CA SER A 276 -10.95 -9.41 -18.19
C SER A 276 -11.16 -9.66 -19.69
N CYS A 277 -11.63 -8.69 -20.46
CA CYS A 277 -11.94 -8.87 -21.89
C CYS A 277 -11.04 -8.07 -22.83
N GLY A 278 -10.18 -7.17 -22.33
CA GLY A 278 -9.31 -6.33 -23.15
C GLY A 278 -10.01 -5.18 -23.89
N GLY A 279 -11.34 -5.05 -23.77
CA GLY A 279 -12.09 -3.96 -24.39
C GLY A 279 -11.92 -2.62 -23.70
N MET A 280 -12.16 -1.53 -24.44
CA MET A 280 -11.92 -0.17 -23.99
C MET A 280 -13.20 0.48 -23.46
N MET A 281 -13.08 1.27 -22.39
CA MET A 281 -14.14 2.14 -21.85
C MET A 281 -13.57 3.51 -21.46
N PRO A 282 -14.34 4.60 -21.48
CA PRO A 282 -13.84 5.88 -20.99
C PRO A 282 -13.65 5.84 -19.47
N SER A 283 -12.60 6.49 -18.98
CA SER A 283 -12.43 6.77 -17.55
C SER A 283 -13.36 7.89 -17.15
N ARG A 284 -14.31 7.61 -16.25
CA ARG A 284 -15.33 8.56 -15.83
C ARG A 284 -15.46 8.58 -14.32
N THR A 285 -15.35 9.77 -13.75
CA THR A 285 -15.52 10.05 -12.31
C THR A 285 -16.87 10.66 -12.00
N ASP A 286 -17.60 11.11 -13.02
CA ASP A 286 -18.92 11.75 -12.93
C ASP A 286 -20.07 10.75 -12.87
N ILE A 287 -19.77 9.44 -12.86
CA ILE A 287 -20.74 8.36 -12.73
C ILE A 287 -20.63 7.71 -11.35
N ASN A 288 -21.77 7.32 -10.78
CA ASN A 288 -21.82 6.63 -9.48
C ASN A 288 -21.62 5.11 -9.60
N ILE A 289 -20.80 4.66 -10.56
CA ILE A 289 -20.55 3.25 -10.85
C ILE A 289 -19.05 3.02 -10.85
N PRO A 290 -18.55 2.04 -10.09
CA PRO A 290 -17.12 1.77 -10.06
C PRO A 290 -16.63 1.20 -11.39
N GLN A 291 -15.44 1.64 -11.79
CA GLN A 291 -14.73 1.12 -12.96
C GLN A 291 -13.48 0.31 -12.56
N HIS A 292 -13.07 0.38 -11.30
CA HIS A 292 -11.91 -0.31 -10.73
C HIS A 292 -12.34 -1.23 -9.60
N CYS A 293 -11.74 -2.42 -9.55
CA CYS A 293 -11.93 -3.34 -8.44
C CYS A 293 -11.17 -2.88 -7.20
N ILE A 294 -11.85 -2.61 -6.09
CA ILE A 294 -11.20 -2.16 -4.85
C ILE A 294 -10.13 -3.16 -4.36
N GLY A 295 -10.36 -4.47 -4.54
CA GLY A 295 -9.44 -5.50 -4.05
C GLY A 295 -8.16 -5.69 -4.86
N CYS A 296 -8.06 -5.17 -6.08
CA CYS A 296 -6.87 -5.34 -6.94
C CYS A 296 -6.50 -4.13 -7.81
N ASP A 297 -7.29 -3.06 -7.75
CA ASP A 297 -7.16 -1.80 -8.48
C ASP A 297 -7.17 -1.91 -10.02
N ARG A 298 -7.56 -3.07 -10.56
CA ARG A 298 -7.66 -3.28 -12.02
C ARG A 298 -9.00 -2.79 -12.54
N ALA A 299 -9.01 -2.30 -13.78
CA ALA A 299 -10.21 -1.81 -14.45
C ALA A 299 -11.09 -2.95 -14.99
N PHE A 300 -12.41 -2.83 -14.83
CA PHE A 300 -13.40 -3.80 -15.31
C PHE A 300 -14.60 -3.09 -15.92
N CYS A 301 -15.00 -3.53 -17.12
CA CYS A 301 -16.01 -2.83 -17.90
C CYS A 301 -17.46 -3.26 -17.66
N ALA A 302 -17.68 -4.38 -16.97
CA ALA A 302 -19.03 -4.96 -16.87
C ALA A 302 -20.03 -4.04 -16.17
N ALA A 303 -19.71 -3.51 -14.98
CA ALA A 303 -20.62 -2.60 -14.27
C ALA A 303 -20.91 -1.35 -15.11
N TYR A 304 -19.88 -0.77 -15.72
CA TYR A 304 -20.02 0.41 -16.58
C TYR A 304 -20.98 0.15 -17.75
N TRP A 305 -20.64 -0.80 -18.62
CA TRP A 305 -21.42 -1.05 -19.84
C TRP A 305 -22.82 -1.58 -19.57
N HIS A 306 -22.99 -2.34 -18.49
CA HIS A 306 -24.30 -2.79 -18.07
C HIS A 306 -25.20 -1.60 -17.69
N THR A 307 -24.70 -0.65 -16.92
CA THR A 307 -25.49 0.54 -16.57
C THR A 307 -25.71 1.49 -17.74
N GLN A 308 -24.79 1.55 -18.71
CA GLN A 308 -25.02 2.31 -19.95
C GLN A 308 -26.03 1.62 -20.90
N GLY A 309 -26.48 0.39 -20.61
CA GLY A 309 -27.41 -0.34 -21.45
C GLY A 309 -26.83 -0.80 -22.78
N VAL A 310 -25.50 -0.96 -22.88
CA VAL A 310 -24.84 -1.36 -24.12
C VAL A 310 -24.96 -2.87 -24.32
N PRO A 311 -25.61 -3.34 -25.40
CA PRO A 311 -25.70 -4.77 -25.67
C PRO A 311 -24.34 -5.33 -26.08
N ARG A 312 -24.09 -6.61 -25.79
CA ARG A 312 -22.89 -7.31 -26.27
C ARG A 312 -22.96 -7.45 -27.79
N THR A 313 -22.10 -6.71 -28.49
CA THR A 313 -21.94 -6.79 -29.96
C THR A 313 -20.66 -7.53 -30.31
N GLU A 314 -20.60 -8.23 -31.44
CA GLU A 314 -19.40 -8.95 -31.92
C GLU A 314 -18.19 -8.01 -32.14
N HIS A 315 -18.44 -6.73 -32.39
CA HIS A 315 -17.43 -5.72 -32.69
C HIS A 315 -16.70 -5.19 -31.43
N HIS A 316 -17.27 -5.35 -30.23
CA HIS A 316 -16.72 -4.78 -29.00
C HIS A 316 -16.56 -5.84 -27.92
N SER A 317 -15.32 -6.04 -27.47
CA SER A 317 -15.01 -6.96 -26.38
C SER A 317 -15.58 -6.44 -25.06
N MET A 318 -16.71 -6.99 -24.60
CA MET A 318 -17.37 -6.58 -23.36
C MET A 318 -17.65 -7.76 -22.43
N CYS A 319 -17.38 -7.57 -21.15
CA CYS A 319 -17.66 -8.58 -20.13
C CYS A 319 -19.16 -8.74 -19.86
N ASN A 320 -19.55 -9.93 -19.37
CA ASN A 320 -20.87 -10.13 -18.79
C ASN A 320 -21.01 -9.37 -17.46
N VAL A 321 -22.23 -8.99 -17.07
CA VAL A 321 -22.54 -8.30 -15.81
C VAL A 321 -21.95 -9.01 -14.58
N ASP A 322 -21.88 -10.34 -14.62
CA ASP A 322 -21.37 -11.13 -13.50
C ASP A 322 -19.87 -11.00 -13.24
N SER A 323 -19.07 -10.46 -14.19
CA SER A 323 -17.62 -10.37 -14.00
C SER A 323 -17.21 -9.29 -12.98
N PHE A 324 -18.07 -8.29 -12.76
CA PHE A 324 -17.78 -7.16 -11.87
C PHE A 324 -19.07 -6.60 -11.27
N LYS A 325 -19.40 -7.07 -10.06
CA LYS A 325 -20.62 -6.74 -9.30
C LYS A 325 -20.34 -6.74 -7.80
N ARG A 326 -21.30 -6.23 -7.00
CA ARG A 326 -21.21 -6.16 -5.53
C ARG A 326 -21.06 -7.55 -4.92
N ILE A 327 -20.29 -7.68 -3.84
CA ILE A 327 -20.06 -8.94 -3.13
C ILE A 327 -21.38 -9.62 -2.72
N SER A 328 -22.34 -8.86 -2.20
CA SER A 328 -23.65 -9.34 -1.72
C SER A 328 -24.57 -9.86 -2.83
N GLU A 329 -24.37 -9.43 -4.07
CA GLU A 329 -25.19 -9.80 -5.24
C GLU A 329 -24.63 -11.02 -5.99
N ARG A 330 -23.51 -11.59 -5.52
CA ARG A 330 -22.86 -12.72 -6.18
C ARG A 330 -23.42 -14.04 -5.67
N ARG A 331 -23.69 -14.94 -6.61
CA ARG A 331 -24.03 -16.33 -6.30
C ARG A 331 -22.77 -17.19 -6.29
N VAL A 332 -22.70 -18.12 -5.34
CA VAL A 332 -21.61 -19.11 -5.24
C VAL A 332 -22.20 -20.49 -5.37
N SER A 333 -21.85 -21.19 -6.46
CA SER A 333 -22.32 -22.55 -6.71
C SER A 333 -21.37 -23.62 -6.16
N SER A 334 -20.08 -23.31 -6.01
CA SER A 334 -19.07 -24.24 -5.51
C SER A 334 -17.96 -23.51 -4.74
N ILE A 335 -17.27 -24.23 -3.86
CA ILE A 335 -16.14 -23.68 -3.10
C ILE A 335 -15.01 -23.34 -4.08
N PRO A 336 -14.54 -22.07 -4.13
CA PRO A 336 -13.49 -21.65 -5.04
C PRO A 336 -12.24 -22.53 -4.96
N SER A 337 -11.56 -22.74 -6.09
CA SER A 337 -10.35 -23.56 -6.14
C SER A 337 -9.22 -23.01 -5.29
N VAL A 338 -9.20 -21.69 -5.07
CA VAL A 338 -8.24 -20.97 -4.23
C VAL A 338 -8.53 -21.08 -2.73
N ALA A 339 -9.67 -21.63 -2.34
CA ALA A 339 -10.03 -21.79 -0.93
C ALA A 339 -9.02 -22.65 -0.17
N HIS A 340 -8.75 -22.29 1.10
CA HIS A 340 -7.75 -22.94 1.95
C HIS A 340 -6.38 -23.06 1.25
N GLU A 341 -5.92 -21.96 0.63
CA GLU A 341 -4.65 -21.91 -0.09
C GLU A 341 -4.52 -22.93 -1.24
N GLY A 342 -5.62 -23.41 -1.80
CA GLY A 342 -5.63 -24.46 -2.82
C GLY A 342 -5.50 -25.88 -2.27
N ASN A 343 -5.63 -26.07 -0.96
CA ASN A 343 -5.64 -27.37 -0.33
C ASN A 343 -6.96 -28.11 -0.59
N GLN A 344 -6.93 -29.09 -1.50
CA GLN A 344 -8.13 -29.86 -1.87
C GLN A 344 -8.75 -30.61 -0.67
N PHE A 345 -7.94 -31.18 0.23
CA PHE A 345 -8.48 -31.91 1.39
C PHE A 345 -9.27 -30.99 2.32
N GLU A 346 -8.77 -29.80 2.58
CA GLU A 346 -9.49 -28.84 3.42
C GLU A 346 -10.77 -28.33 2.75
N ARG A 347 -10.74 -28.14 1.42
CA ARG A 347 -11.95 -27.78 0.65
C ARG A 347 -13.03 -28.86 0.76
N ASP A 348 -12.65 -30.14 0.58
CA ASP A 348 -13.59 -31.27 0.67
C ASP A 348 -14.15 -31.42 2.08
N ILE A 349 -13.33 -31.19 3.11
CA ILE A 349 -13.77 -31.16 4.51
C ILE A 349 -14.75 -30.01 4.75
N THR A 350 -14.45 -28.80 4.24
CA THR A 350 -15.32 -27.64 4.38
C THR A 350 -16.67 -27.86 3.70
N GLU A 351 -16.68 -28.48 2.52
CA GLU A 351 -17.93 -28.87 1.86
C GLU A 351 -18.76 -29.84 2.71
N ARG A 352 -18.11 -30.85 3.33
CA ARG A 352 -18.79 -31.76 4.27
C ARG A 352 -19.33 -31.03 5.51
N CYS A 353 -18.55 -30.10 6.07
CA CYS A 353 -18.98 -29.28 7.22
C CYS A 353 -20.23 -28.46 6.87
N ILE A 354 -20.24 -27.79 5.70
CA ILE A 354 -21.41 -27.03 5.22
C ILE A 354 -22.63 -27.95 5.12
N ARG A 355 -22.47 -29.13 4.51
CA ARG A 355 -23.56 -30.12 4.42
C ARG A 355 -24.08 -30.56 5.80
N GLN A 356 -23.21 -30.75 6.79
CA GLN A 356 -23.60 -31.10 8.16
C GLN A 356 -24.42 -30.01 8.85
N THR A 357 -24.21 -28.73 8.49
CA THR A 357 -25.06 -27.63 9.01
C THR A 357 -26.46 -27.59 8.38
N GLY A 358 -26.71 -28.36 7.32
CA GLY A 358 -27.98 -28.33 6.58
C GLY A 358 -28.19 -27.09 5.70
N LYS A 359 -27.16 -26.25 5.54
CA LYS A 359 -27.21 -25.01 4.74
C LYS A 359 -26.57 -25.21 3.36
N SER A 360 -26.98 -24.37 2.40
CA SER A 360 -26.25 -24.25 1.13
C SER A 360 -24.99 -23.39 1.30
N LEU A 361 -24.02 -23.56 0.39
CA LEU A 361 -22.83 -22.71 0.35
C LEU A 361 -23.18 -21.23 0.23
N GLU A 362 -24.19 -20.89 -0.58
CA GLU A 362 -24.66 -19.52 -0.77
C GLU A 362 -25.18 -18.91 0.53
N VAL A 363 -25.97 -19.66 1.31
CA VAL A 363 -26.47 -19.20 2.61
C VAL A 363 -25.32 -18.99 3.60
N VAL A 364 -24.38 -19.94 3.67
CA VAL A 364 -23.19 -19.78 4.52
C VAL A 364 -22.40 -18.55 4.12
N VAL A 365 -22.06 -18.38 2.84
CA VAL A 365 -21.31 -17.19 2.39
C VAL A 365 -22.05 -15.90 2.72
N SER A 366 -23.37 -15.82 2.53
CA SER A 366 -24.18 -14.64 2.86
C SER A 366 -24.17 -14.31 4.36
N GLU A 367 -24.31 -15.32 5.23
CA GLU A 367 -24.18 -15.14 6.69
C GLU A 367 -22.81 -14.61 7.07
N TRP A 368 -21.74 -15.14 6.46
CA TRP A 368 -20.37 -14.72 6.74
C TRP A 368 -20.04 -13.35 6.13
N VAL A 369 -20.66 -12.95 5.02
CA VAL A 369 -20.61 -11.57 4.51
C VAL A 369 -21.26 -10.61 5.50
N THR A 370 -22.37 -11.01 6.14
CA THR A 370 -23.01 -10.19 7.19
C THR A 370 -22.08 -9.99 8.38
N LYS A 371 -21.44 -11.07 8.86
CA LYS A 371 -20.42 -10.99 9.93
C LYS A 371 -19.22 -10.12 9.54
N PHE A 372 -18.78 -10.22 8.29
CA PHE A 372 -17.71 -9.40 7.73
C PHE A 372 -18.07 -7.90 7.71
N ASN A 373 -19.31 -7.56 7.35
CA ASN A 373 -19.83 -6.18 7.38
C ASN A 373 -19.90 -5.64 8.81
N ASN A 374 -20.34 -6.46 9.76
CA ASN A 374 -20.43 -6.11 11.18
C ASN A 374 -19.06 -6.03 11.89
N ARG A 375 -17.95 -6.31 11.18
CA ARG A 375 -16.59 -6.39 11.74
C ARG A 375 -16.46 -7.42 12.88
N GLU A 376 -17.22 -8.51 12.80
CA GLU A 376 -17.17 -9.63 13.76
C GLU A 376 -15.97 -10.59 13.51
N ILE A 377 -15.24 -10.40 12.41
CA ILE A 377 -14.07 -11.21 12.05
C ILE A 377 -12.85 -10.32 11.78
N ASP A 378 -11.66 -10.83 12.12
CA ASP A 378 -10.39 -10.12 11.90
C ASP A 378 -9.99 -10.16 10.41
N ARG A 379 -9.88 -8.97 9.82
CA ARG A 379 -9.69 -8.71 8.39
C ARG A 379 -8.23 -8.53 7.98
N SER A 380 -7.30 -8.54 8.95
CA SER A 380 -5.87 -8.29 8.71
C SER A 380 -5.23 -9.28 7.72
N THR A 381 -5.77 -10.50 7.62
CA THR A 381 -5.24 -11.56 6.75
C THR A 381 -5.92 -11.64 5.38
N LEU A 382 -6.89 -10.77 5.07
CA LEU A 382 -7.58 -10.74 3.78
C LEU A 382 -6.58 -10.33 2.67
N PRO A 383 -6.26 -11.19 1.67
CA PRO A 383 -5.19 -10.95 0.71
C PRO A 383 -5.66 -10.08 -0.48
N LEU A 384 -6.17 -8.90 -0.17
CA LEU A 384 -6.68 -7.90 -1.10
C LEU A 384 -6.15 -6.50 -0.77
N LEU A 385 -6.06 -5.65 -1.78
CA LEU A 385 -5.80 -4.22 -1.58
C LEU A 385 -6.99 -3.56 -0.89
N HIS A 386 -6.72 -2.50 -0.14
CA HIS A 386 -7.73 -1.71 0.57
C HIS A 386 -8.70 -2.57 1.40
N SER A 387 -8.18 -3.64 2.02
CA SER A 387 -8.97 -4.65 2.71
C SER A 387 -9.89 -4.08 3.78
N ASP A 388 -9.57 -2.93 4.39
CA ASP A 388 -10.38 -2.21 5.38
C ASP A 388 -11.64 -1.53 4.82
N GLY A 389 -11.64 -1.20 3.53
CA GLY A 389 -12.75 -0.55 2.84
C GLY A 389 -13.77 -1.51 2.22
N ILE A 390 -13.44 -2.80 2.13
CA ILE A 390 -14.29 -3.81 1.47
C ILE A 390 -15.49 -4.17 2.36
N ASN A 391 -16.68 -4.29 1.79
CA ASN A 391 -17.90 -4.76 2.45
C ASN A 391 -18.83 -5.43 1.41
N GLY A 392 -19.99 -5.92 1.84
CA GLY A 392 -20.98 -6.56 0.97
C GLY A 392 -21.38 -5.73 -0.26
N ASP A 393 -21.44 -4.41 -0.14
CA ASP A 393 -21.82 -3.50 -1.23
C ASP A 393 -20.67 -3.13 -2.16
N THR A 394 -19.46 -3.57 -1.86
CA THR A 394 -18.27 -3.27 -2.65
C THR A 394 -18.24 -4.09 -3.94
N HIS A 395 -18.00 -3.44 -5.07
CA HIS A 395 -17.77 -4.13 -6.34
C HIS A 395 -16.35 -4.69 -6.39
N VAL A 396 -16.26 -5.99 -6.69
CA VAL A 396 -14.97 -6.69 -6.85
C VAL A 396 -14.99 -7.55 -8.10
N CYS A 397 -13.83 -7.87 -8.65
CA CYS A 397 -13.71 -8.83 -9.75
C CYS A 397 -13.87 -10.28 -9.24
N ASN A 398 -14.02 -11.23 -10.17
CA ASN A 398 -14.17 -12.65 -9.83
C ASN A 398 -13.02 -13.19 -8.97
N ASP A 399 -11.76 -12.88 -9.33
CA ASP A 399 -10.60 -13.37 -8.57
C ASP A 399 -10.57 -12.81 -7.13
N CYS A 400 -10.94 -11.54 -6.97
CA CYS A 400 -11.01 -10.92 -5.65
C CYS A 400 -12.19 -11.48 -4.85
N TYR A 401 -13.32 -11.75 -5.51
CA TYR A 401 -14.45 -12.39 -4.88
C TYR A 401 -14.11 -13.81 -4.37
N ASP A 402 -13.43 -14.62 -5.18
CA ASP A 402 -12.98 -15.95 -4.78
C ASP A 402 -12.07 -15.91 -3.54
N LYS A 403 -11.22 -14.88 -3.44
CA LYS A 403 -10.39 -14.63 -2.25
C LYS A 403 -11.23 -14.22 -1.03
N VAL A 404 -12.26 -13.38 -1.20
CA VAL A 404 -13.20 -13.05 -0.11
C VAL A 404 -13.89 -14.33 0.36
N VAL A 405 -14.46 -15.12 -0.55
CA VAL A 405 -15.15 -16.38 -0.19
C VAL A 405 -14.19 -17.36 0.50
N SER A 406 -12.97 -17.53 -0.01
CA SER A 406 -11.91 -18.33 0.65
C SER A 406 -11.66 -17.88 2.09
N PHE A 407 -11.49 -16.57 2.29
CA PHE A 407 -11.26 -15.98 3.60
C PHE A 407 -12.46 -16.20 4.55
N LEU A 408 -13.69 -16.01 4.08
CA LEU A 408 -14.90 -16.26 4.87
C LEU A 408 -15.04 -17.74 5.26
N LEU A 409 -14.73 -18.66 4.34
CA LEU A 409 -14.79 -20.10 4.60
C LEU A 409 -13.73 -20.58 5.60
N TYR A 410 -12.57 -19.92 5.67
CA TYR A 410 -11.59 -20.13 6.73
C TYR A 410 -12.17 -19.78 8.10
N TRP A 411 -12.77 -18.59 8.23
CA TRP A 411 -13.40 -18.16 9.49
C TRP A 411 -14.60 -19.03 9.88
N PHE A 412 -15.40 -19.45 8.91
CA PHE A 412 -16.43 -20.46 9.09
C PHE A 412 -15.88 -21.73 9.74
N ARG A 413 -14.83 -22.31 9.16
CA ARG A 413 -14.25 -23.56 9.66
C ARG A 413 -13.64 -23.43 11.05
N ILE A 414 -12.99 -22.32 11.37
CA ILE A 414 -12.42 -22.07 12.71
C ILE A 414 -13.52 -21.87 13.76
N SER A 415 -14.66 -21.31 13.37
CA SER A 415 -15.75 -21.00 14.30
C SER A 415 -16.73 -22.16 14.47
N LEU A 416 -16.55 -23.26 13.75
CA LEU A 416 -17.39 -24.45 13.90
C LEU A 416 -17.09 -25.18 15.20
N PRO A 417 -18.10 -25.50 16.01
CA PRO A 417 -17.95 -26.39 17.15
C PRO A 417 -17.42 -27.78 16.74
N ASN A 418 -16.58 -28.39 17.58
CA ASN A 418 -15.98 -29.70 17.31
C ASN A 418 -17.00 -30.81 16.96
N HIS A 419 -18.22 -30.76 17.49
CA HIS A 419 -19.26 -31.76 17.19
C HIS A 419 -19.85 -31.64 15.77
N LEU A 420 -19.65 -30.49 15.10
CA LEU A 420 -20.01 -30.27 13.70
C LEU A 420 -18.81 -30.45 12.75
N LEU A 421 -17.66 -30.89 13.27
CA LEU A 421 -16.51 -31.23 12.46
C LEU A 421 -16.50 -32.73 12.15
N PRO A 422 -16.23 -33.13 10.90
CA PRO A 422 -16.01 -34.53 10.60
C PRO A 422 -14.76 -35.05 11.36
N PRO A 423 -14.68 -36.36 11.68
CA PRO A 423 -13.54 -36.94 12.40
C PRO A 423 -12.20 -36.66 11.73
N GLU A 424 -12.19 -36.62 10.40
CA GLU A 424 -11.03 -36.29 9.55
C GLU A 424 -10.55 -34.85 9.68
N ALA A 425 -11.34 -33.96 10.29
CA ALA A 425 -10.92 -32.62 10.67
C ALA A 425 -10.54 -32.57 12.15
N ALA A 426 -11.40 -33.12 13.02
CA ALA A 426 -11.25 -33.02 14.47
C ALA A 426 -10.03 -33.79 15.03
N ASN A 427 -9.63 -34.88 14.39
CA ASN A 427 -8.57 -35.76 14.91
C ASN A 427 -7.17 -35.45 14.37
N ARG A 428 -7.03 -34.42 13.52
CA ARG A 428 -5.72 -34.05 12.94
C ARG A 428 -5.01 -33.04 13.82
N GLU A 429 -3.72 -33.29 14.03
CA GLU A 429 -2.84 -32.30 14.65
C GLU A 429 -2.65 -31.09 13.72
N ASP A 430 -2.58 -29.91 14.32
CA ASP A 430 -2.29 -28.67 13.62
C ASP A 430 -0.91 -28.71 12.94
N CYS A 431 -0.87 -28.20 11.70
CA CYS A 431 0.38 -27.89 11.04
C CYS A 431 1.04 -26.71 11.75
N TRP A 432 2.35 -26.79 12.02
CA TRP A 432 3.08 -25.69 12.66
C TRP A 432 3.02 -24.37 11.89
N TYR A 433 2.90 -24.44 10.56
CA TYR A 433 2.77 -23.27 9.70
C TYR A 433 1.31 -22.86 9.46
N GLY A 434 0.34 -23.60 10.02
CA GLY A 434 -1.10 -23.34 9.90
C GLY A 434 -1.55 -23.10 8.47
N TYR A 435 -2.43 -22.11 8.30
CA TYR A 435 -2.90 -21.68 6.97
C TYR A 435 -1.79 -21.20 6.04
N ALA A 436 -0.63 -20.76 6.57
CA ALA A 436 0.50 -20.28 5.78
C ALA A 436 1.43 -21.39 5.26
N CYS A 437 1.13 -22.67 5.53
CA CYS A 437 1.95 -23.79 5.10
C CYS A 437 2.05 -23.87 3.57
N ARG A 438 3.24 -23.71 3.00
CA ARG A 438 3.43 -23.85 1.53
C ARG A 438 3.32 -25.31 1.06
N THR A 439 3.67 -26.27 1.92
CA THR A 439 3.66 -27.70 1.61
C THR A 439 2.25 -28.26 1.42
N GLN A 440 1.23 -27.61 2.01
CA GLN A 440 -0.16 -28.04 1.91
C GLN A 440 -0.70 -28.08 0.47
N ARG A 441 -0.07 -27.33 -0.45
CA ARG A 441 -0.48 -27.24 -1.86
C ARG A 441 0.08 -28.33 -2.75
N HIS A 442 1.26 -28.86 -2.40
CA HIS A 442 2.04 -29.72 -3.28
C HIS A 442 2.19 -31.15 -2.76
N SER A 443 1.98 -31.37 -1.45
CA SER A 443 2.03 -32.70 -0.84
C SER A 443 0.65 -33.09 -0.33
N VAL A 444 0.00 -33.96 -1.10
CA VAL A 444 -1.28 -34.59 -0.75
C VAL A 444 -1.20 -35.30 0.60
N ASP A 445 -0.11 -36.02 0.86
CA ASP A 445 0.07 -36.72 2.14
C ASP A 445 0.21 -35.77 3.32
N HIS A 446 0.90 -34.63 3.15
CA HIS A 446 1.00 -33.61 4.19
C HIS A 446 -0.35 -32.95 4.45
N ALA A 447 -1.05 -32.56 3.39
CA ALA A 447 -2.39 -31.99 3.45
C ALA A 447 -3.35 -32.94 4.17
N ARG A 448 -3.31 -34.25 3.90
CA ARG A 448 -4.16 -35.24 4.57
C ARG A 448 -3.83 -35.41 6.06
N LYS A 449 -2.56 -35.35 6.44
CA LYS A 449 -2.10 -35.69 7.81
C LYS A 449 -2.22 -34.54 8.82
N ARG A 450 -2.11 -33.29 8.39
CA ARG A 450 -1.99 -32.11 9.28
C ARG A 450 -3.09 -31.11 9.04
N ASN A 451 -3.80 -30.64 10.06
CA ASN A 451 -4.80 -29.57 9.92
C ASN A 451 -4.12 -28.26 9.47
N HIS A 452 -4.65 -27.60 8.45
CA HIS A 452 -4.17 -26.28 8.00
C HIS A 452 -5.17 -25.16 8.28
N VAL A 453 -6.37 -25.48 8.76
CA VAL A 453 -7.34 -24.50 9.21
C VAL A 453 -7.07 -24.16 10.68
N CYS A 454 -5.89 -23.60 10.92
CA CYS A 454 -5.38 -23.22 12.23
C CYS A 454 -4.36 -22.08 12.08
N ARG A 455 -4.08 -21.37 13.18
CA ARG A 455 -3.08 -20.30 13.19
C ARG A 455 -1.66 -20.89 13.22
N PRO A 456 -0.67 -20.26 12.56
CA PRO A 456 0.72 -20.67 12.65
C PRO A 456 1.22 -20.60 14.10
N THR A 457 1.88 -21.66 14.58
CA THR A 457 2.44 -21.74 15.93
C THR A 457 3.96 -21.54 15.96
N ARG A 458 4.63 -21.57 14.79
CA ARG A 458 6.08 -21.38 14.67
C ARG A 458 6.38 -20.25 13.66
N GLY A 459 7.08 -19.21 14.12
CA GLY A 459 7.52 -18.08 13.27
C GLY A 459 6.74 -16.76 13.46
N ALA A 460 5.72 -16.72 14.31
CA ALA A 460 5.15 -15.46 14.80
C ALA A 460 6.06 -14.93 15.93
N ARG A 461 7.07 -14.14 15.58
CA ARG A 461 7.63 -13.19 16.54
C ARG A 461 6.82 -11.89 16.45
N PRO A 462 6.53 -11.25 17.60
CA PRO A 462 5.76 -10.01 17.66
C PRO A 462 6.37 -8.89 16.83
#